data_AF-P55272-F1
#
_entry.id   AF-P55272-F1
#
_cell.length_a   1.000
_cell.length_b   1.000
_cell.length_c   1.000
_cell.angle_alpha   90.00
_cell.angle_beta   90.00
_cell.angle_gamma   90.00
#
_symmetry.space_group_name_H-M   'P 1'
#
loop_
_entity.id
_entity.type
_entity.pdbx_description
1 polymer ?
#
loop_
_entity_poly.entity_id
_entity_poly.type
_entity_poly.pdbx_seq_one_letter_code
_entity_poly.pdbx_strand_id
1 'polypeptide(L)'
;MLGGGSDAGLATAAARGQVETVRQLLEAGADPNAVNRFGRRPIQVMMMGSAQVAELLLLHGAEPNCADPATLTRPVHDAAREGFLDTLMVLHKAGARLDVCDAWGRLPVDLAEEQGHRDIARYLHAATGD
;
A
#
# COMPACT_ATOMS: atom_id res chain seq x y z
N MET A 1 -10.21 -18.37 -20.52
CA MET A 1 -9.29 -18.50 -19.36
C MET A 1 -7.92 -17.96 -19.75
N LEU A 2 -7.70 -16.64 -19.67
CA LEU A 2 -6.39 -15.99 -19.93
C LEU A 2 -6.11 -14.87 -18.91
N GLY A 3 -6.48 -15.04 -17.64
CA GLY A 3 -6.28 -14.02 -16.59
C GLY A 3 -4.87 -13.99 -15.99
N GLY A 4 -4.16 -15.12 -15.95
CA GLY A 4 -2.94 -15.24 -15.13
C GLY A 4 -1.71 -14.41 -15.58
N GLY A 5 -1.67 -13.95 -16.84
CA GLY A 5 -0.55 -13.15 -17.37
C GLY A 5 -0.64 -11.66 -17.03
N SER A 6 -1.83 -11.07 -17.17
CA SER A 6 -2.07 -9.64 -16.94
C SER A 6 -1.98 -9.27 -15.46
N ASP A 7 -2.53 -10.12 -14.59
CA ASP A 7 -2.59 -9.89 -13.15
C ASP A 7 -1.18 -9.90 -12.51
N ALA A 8 -0.34 -10.87 -12.89
CA ALA A 8 1.06 -10.90 -12.46
C ALA A 8 1.87 -9.70 -12.99
N GLY A 9 1.46 -9.17 -14.16
CA GLY A 9 2.02 -7.96 -14.74
C GLY A 9 1.77 -6.72 -13.88
N LEU A 10 0.57 -6.57 -13.32
CA LEU A 10 0.20 -5.40 -12.52
C LEU A 10 1.03 -5.27 -11.24
N ALA A 11 1.16 -6.36 -10.49
CA ALA A 11 2.00 -6.38 -9.28
C ALA A 11 3.47 -6.06 -9.60
N THR A 12 3.99 -6.56 -10.73
CA THR A 12 5.35 -6.28 -11.17
C THR A 12 5.55 -4.82 -11.58
N ALA A 13 4.59 -4.25 -12.32
CA ALA A 13 4.63 -2.84 -12.72
C ALA A 13 4.54 -1.90 -11.51
N ALA A 14 3.66 -2.23 -10.55
CA ALA A 14 3.51 -1.49 -9.30
C ALA A 14 4.81 -1.51 -8.47
N ALA A 15 5.43 -2.69 -8.32
CA ALA A 15 6.70 -2.83 -7.59
C ALA A 15 7.87 -2.06 -8.21
N ARG A 16 7.80 -1.81 -9.53
CA ARG A 16 8.78 -1.01 -10.27
C ARG A 16 8.42 0.48 -10.36
N GLY A 17 7.31 0.91 -9.78
CA GLY A 17 6.85 2.30 -9.86
C GLY A 17 6.46 2.74 -11.28
N GLN A 18 6.12 1.81 -12.17
CA GLN A 18 5.82 2.09 -13.58
C GLN A 18 4.39 2.62 -13.75
N VAL A 19 4.19 3.90 -13.43
CA VAL A 19 2.87 4.58 -13.42
C VAL A 19 2.06 4.33 -14.69
N GLU A 20 2.66 4.55 -15.87
CA GLU A 20 1.95 4.39 -17.15
C GLU A 20 1.60 2.93 -17.45
N THR A 21 2.46 1.98 -17.07
CA THR A 21 2.17 0.55 -17.23
C THR A 21 1.06 0.09 -16.27
N VAL A 22 1.07 0.58 -15.02
CA VAL A 22 0.00 0.35 -14.05
C VAL A 22 -1.33 0.88 -14.58
N ARG A 23 -1.35 2.13 -15.08
CA ARG A 23 -2.53 2.74 -15.71
C ARG A 23 -3.08 1.88 -16.84
N GLN A 24 -2.24 1.51 -17.81
CA GLN A 24 -2.66 0.73 -18.97
C GLN A 24 -3.22 -0.64 -18.58
N LEU A 25 -2.62 -1.33 -17.62
CA LEU A 25 -3.09 -2.63 -17.16
C LEU A 25 -4.46 -2.51 -16.45
N LEU A 26 -4.62 -1.50 -15.59
CA LEU A 26 -5.89 -1.23 -14.91
C LEU A 26 -7.00 -0.81 -15.88
N GLU A 27 -6.70 0.03 -16.87
CA GLU A 27 -7.62 0.42 -17.93
C GLU A 27 -8.00 -0.76 -18.86
N ALA A 28 -7.10 -1.73 -19.03
CA ALA A 28 -7.37 -2.98 -19.74
C ALA A 28 -8.18 -4.01 -18.89
N GLY A 29 -8.55 -3.66 -17.66
CA GLY A 29 -9.36 -4.49 -16.78
C GLY A 29 -8.57 -5.52 -15.94
N ALA A 30 -7.27 -5.31 -15.72
CA ALA A 30 -6.53 -6.09 -14.73
C ALA A 30 -7.15 -5.90 -13.33
N ASP A 31 -7.31 -6.99 -12.58
CA ASP A 31 -7.88 -6.91 -11.23
C ASP A 31 -6.87 -6.28 -10.26
N PRO A 32 -7.14 -5.10 -9.68
CA PRO A 32 -6.25 -4.44 -8.74
C PRO A 32 -6.04 -5.22 -7.43
N ASN A 33 -6.85 -6.25 -7.16
CA ASN A 33 -6.73 -7.12 -6.01
C ASN A 33 -6.16 -8.51 -6.32
N ALA A 34 -5.82 -8.80 -7.57
CA ALA A 34 -5.25 -10.09 -7.94
C ALA A 34 -3.90 -10.31 -7.24
N VAL A 35 -3.74 -11.48 -6.62
CA VAL A 35 -2.50 -11.80 -5.90
C VAL A 35 -1.44 -12.32 -6.85
N ASN A 36 -0.19 -11.88 -6.63
CA ASN A 36 0.96 -12.44 -7.34
C ASN A 36 1.34 -13.84 -6.81
N ARG A 37 2.40 -14.44 -7.36
CA ARG A 37 2.92 -15.76 -6.93
C ARG A 37 3.32 -15.87 -5.44
N PHE A 38 3.42 -14.75 -4.73
CA PHE A 38 3.72 -14.68 -3.31
C PHE A 38 2.46 -14.43 -2.45
N GLY A 39 1.27 -14.45 -3.04
CA GLY A 39 0.02 -14.19 -2.33
C GLY A 39 -0.19 -12.71 -2.00
N ARG A 40 0.60 -11.79 -2.56
CA ARG A 40 0.54 -10.35 -2.28
C ARG A 40 -0.20 -9.62 -3.39
N ARG A 41 -1.06 -8.68 -3.02
CA ARG A 41 -1.77 -7.78 -3.95
C ARG A 41 -0.84 -6.66 -4.44
N PRO A 42 -1.11 -6.03 -5.60
CA PRO A 42 -0.29 -4.93 -6.14
C PRO A 42 0.02 -3.83 -5.13
N ILE A 43 -0.98 -3.41 -4.34
CA ILE A 43 -0.82 -2.34 -3.34
C ILE A 43 0.13 -2.72 -2.19
N GLN A 44 0.31 -4.03 -1.93
CA GLN A 44 1.22 -4.52 -0.90
C GLN A 44 2.66 -4.66 -1.39
N VAL A 45 2.91 -4.57 -2.69
CA VAL A 45 4.26 -4.71 -3.28
C VAL A 45 4.69 -3.48 -4.07
N MET A 46 3.82 -2.47 -4.18
CA MET A 46 4.11 -1.26 -4.93
C MET A 46 5.35 -0.55 -4.38
N MET A 47 6.05 0.17 -5.24
CA MET A 47 7.10 1.09 -4.79
C MET A 47 6.46 2.13 -3.85
N MET A 48 6.72 2.03 -2.56
CA MET A 48 6.00 2.78 -1.54
C MET A 48 6.22 4.30 -1.66
N GLY A 49 7.31 4.74 -2.29
CA GLY A 49 7.54 6.15 -2.65
C GLY A 49 6.75 6.66 -3.86
N SER A 50 5.97 5.82 -4.54
CA SER A 50 5.16 6.20 -5.67
C SER A 50 3.70 6.40 -5.26
N ALA A 51 3.40 7.59 -4.72
CA ALA A 51 2.04 7.99 -4.37
C ALA A 51 1.08 7.87 -5.58
N GLN A 52 1.56 8.15 -6.80
CA GLN A 52 0.77 8.01 -8.03
C GLN A 52 0.36 6.55 -8.32
N VAL A 53 1.24 5.57 -8.07
CA VAL A 53 0.87 4.15 -8.20
C VAL A 53 -0.18 3.78 -7.15
N ALA A 54 -0.02 4.26 -5.91
CA ALA A 54 -1.03 4.06 -4.87
C ALA A 54 -2.38 4.63 -5.28
N GLU A 55 -2.42 5.87 -5.77
CA GLU A 55 -3.63 6.55 -6.25
C GLU A 55 -4.31 5.76 -7.38
N LEU A 56 -3.56 5.30 -8.38
CA LEU A 56 -4.13 4.51 -9.48
C LEU A 56 -4.72 3.19 -9.01
N LEU A 57 -4.00 2.45 -8.16
CA LEU A 57 -4.49 1.19 -7.62
C LEU A 57 -5.78 1.40 -6.81
N LEU A 58 -5.80 2.42 -5.95
CA LEU A 58 -6.96 2.73 -5.10
C LEU A 58 -8.15 3.25 -5.93
N LEU A 59 -7.90 4.07 -6.95
CA LEU A 59 -8.93 4.56 -7.88
C LEU A 59 -9.67 3.40 -8.58
N HIS A 60 -8.95 2.32 -8.87
CA HIS A 60 -9.53 1.12 -9.50
C HIS A 60 -10.07 0.10 -8.47
N GLY A 61 -10.03 0.39 -7.17
CA GLY A 61 -10.63 -0.45 -6.13
C GLY A 61 -9.67 -1.45 -5.46
N ALA A 62 -8.35 -1.18 -5.47
CA ALA A 62 -7.42 -1.92 -4.61
C ALA A 62 -7.81 -1.75 -3.14
N GLU A 63 -7.80 -2.86 -2.38
CA GLU A 63 -8.15 -2.84 -0.96
C GLU A 63 -7.00 -2.27 -0.10
N PRO A 64 -7.16 -1.09 0.53
CA PRO A 64 -6.10 -0.45 1.30
C PRO A 64 -5.78 -1.17 2.61
N ASN A 65 -6.68 -2.00 3.14
CA ASN A 65 -6.53 -2.65 4.45
C ASN A 65 -5.98 -4.09 4.38
N CYS A 66 -5.45 -4.50 3.23
CA CYS A 66 -4.88 -5.84 3.04
C CYS A 66 -3.71 -6.11 3.98
N ALA A 67 -3.87 -7.09 4.85
CA ALA A 67 -2.80 -7.56 5.72
C ALA A 67 -1.99 -8.67 5.04
N ASP A 68 -0.67 -8.64 5.24
CA ASP A 68 0.18 -9.80 4.95
C ASP A 68 -0.21 -10.96 5.89
N PRO A 69 -0.37 -12.20 5.37
CA PRO A 69 -0.80 -13.32 6.20
C PRO A 69 0.22 -13.75 7.25
N ALA A 70 1.52 -13.44 7.08
CA ALA A 70 2.57 -13.80 8.03
C ALA A 70 2.86 -12.67 9.03
N THR A 71 2.93 -11.43 8.56
CA THR A 71 3.35 -10.29 9.39
C THR A 71 2.20 -9.39 9.86
N LEU A 72 0.98 -9.61 9.34
CA LEU A 72 -0.19 -8.72 9.51
C LEU A 72 0.04 -7.26 9.08
N THR A 73 1.17 -7.00 8.41
CA THR A 73 1.56 -5.68 7.91
C THR A 73 0.61 -5.28 6.79
N ARG A 74 0.19 -4.02 6.82
CA ARG A 74 -0.69 -3.37 5.82
C ARG A 74 0.08 -2.26 5.11
N PRO A 75 -0.39 -1.79 3.94
CA PRO A 75 0.27 -0.69 3.22
C PRO A 75 0.64 0.53 4.09
N VAL A 76 -0.19 0.89 5.07
CA VAL A 76 0.09 1.98 6.02
C VAL A 76 1.31 1.72 6.92
N HIS A 77 1.55 0.48 7.32
CA HIS A 77 2.72 0.11 8.12
C HIS A 77 4.00 0.24 7.29
N ASP A 78 3.94 -0.21 6.03
CA ASP A 78 5.07 -0.11 5.10
C ASP A 78 5.37 1.36 4.78
N ALA A 79 4.35 2.17 4.46
CA ALA A 79 4.50 3.60 4.21
C ALA A 79 5.07 4.36 5.43
N ALA A 80 4.63 4.00 6.64
CA ALA A 80 5.10 4.61 7.87
C ALA A 80 6.54 4.20 8.22
N ARG A 81 6.88 2.91 8.06
CA ARG A 81 8.24 2.39 8.29
C ARG A 81 9.25 2.93 7.28
N GLU A 82 8.84 3.15 6.03
CA GLU A 82 9.74 3.58 4.96
C GLU A 82 9.80 5.12 4.78
N GLY A 83 8.96 5.88 5.49
CA GLY A 83 9.05 7.34 5.46
C GLY A 83 8.31 8.01 4.29
N PHE A 84 7.28 7.37 3.72
CA PHE A 84 6.52 7.94 2.59
C PHE A 84 5.21 8.59 3.02
N LEU A 85 5.28 9.85 3.48
CA LEU A 85 4.13 10.62 3.95
C LEU A 85 3.03 10.78 2.90
N ASP A 86 3.38 11.13 1.65
CA ASP A 86 2.38 11.34 0.59
C ASP A 86 1.58 10.06 0.32
N THR A 87 2.27 8.93 0.24
CA THR A 87 1.63 7.60 0.05
C THR A 87 0.76 7.23 1.26
N LEU A 88 1.23 7.50 2.48
CA LEU A 88 0.43 7.28 3.69
C LEU A 88 -0.86 8.11 3.68
N MET A 89 -0.79 9.38 3.27
CA MET A 89 -1.95 10.25 3.16
C MET A 89 -2.94 9.75 2.10
N VAL A 90 -2.45 9.29 0.95
CA VAL A 90 -3.27 8.69 -0.11
C VAL A 90 -3.99 7.44 0.41
N LEU A 91 -3.29 6.54 1.10
CA LEU A 91 -3.86 5.35 1.71
C LEU A 91 -4.93 5.72 2.74
N HIS A 92 -4.63 6.64 3.65
CA HIS A 92 -5.58 7.10 4.67
C HIS A 92 -6.84 7.71 4.04
N LYS A 93 -6.69 8.56 3.03
CA LYS A 93 -7.82 9.15 2.29
C LYS A 93 -8.68 8.09 1.60
N ALA A 94 -8.11 6.96 1.21
CA ALA A 94 -8.84 5.84 0.63
C ALA A 94 -9.46 4.89 1.69
N GLY A 95 -9.39 5.23 2.98
CA GLY A 95 -9.98 4.45 4.07
C GLY A 95 -9.05 3.39 4.65
N ALA A 96 -7.73 3.54 4.47
CA ALA A 96 -6.78 2.73 5.21
C ALA A 96 -6.86 3.06 6.72
N ARG A 97 -6.98 2.02 7.54
CA ARG A 97 -7.01 2.12 8.99
C ARG A 97 -5.62 2.40 9.52
N LEU A 98 -5.51 3.40 10.41
CA LEU A 98 -4.27 3.78 11.07
C LEU A 98 -4.16 3.17 12.48
N ASP A 99 -5.26 2.64 13.01
CA ASP A 99 -5.46 2.09 14.36
C ASP A 99 -5.30 0.55 14.41
N VAL A 100 -4.44 -0.01 13.56
CA VAL A 100 -4.29 -1.45 13.39
C VAL A 100 -2.85 -1.87 13.61
N CYS A 101 -2.64 -2.91 14.40
CA CYS A 101 -1.30 -3.44 14.67
C CYS A 101 -0.86 -4.48 13.63
N ASP A 102 0.46 -4.58 13.47
CA ASP A 102 1.14 -5.73 12.87
C ASP A 102 1.21 -6.92 13.85
N ALA A 103 1.84 -8.03 13.44
CA ALA A 103 1.95 -9.25 14.24
C ALA A 103 2.79 -9.09 15.52
N TRP A 104 3.55 -8.00 15.65
CA TRP A 104 4.36 -7.67 16.83
C TRP A 104 3.69 -6.64 17.73
N GLY A 105 2.43 -6.28 17.45
CA GLY A 105 1.69 -5.30 18.24
C GLY A 105 2.01 -3.85 17.90
N ARG A 106 2.76 -3.58 16.83
CA ARG A 106 3.15 -2.22 16.45
C ARG A 106 2.12 -1.59 15.53
N LEU A 107 1.70 -0.39 15.88
CA LEU A 107 0.93 0.51 15.02
C LEU A 107 1.83 1.10 13.93
N PRO A 108 1.25 1.67 12.86
CA PRO A 108 2.00 2.46 11.89
C PRO A 108 2.82 3.58 12.55
N VAL A 109 2.32 4.19 13.63
CA VAL A 109 3.02 5.27 14.34
C VAL A 109 4.26 4.78 15.05
N ASP A 110 4.21 3.60 15.69
CA ASP A 110 5.36 2.98 16.35
C ASP A 110 6.49 2.75 15.34
N LEU A 111 6.15 2.25 14.14
CA LEU A 111 7.12 2.03 13.06
C LEU A 111 7.76 3.33 12.56
N ALA A 112 6.97 4.40 12.43
CA ALA A 112 7.49 5.71 12.05
C ALA A 112 8.44 6.29 13.10
N GLU A 113 8.10 6.13 14.39
CA GLU A 113 8.94 6.58 15.50
C GLU A 113 10.24 5.78 15.63
N GLU A 114 10.17 4.44 15.50
CA GLU A 114 11.33 3.54 15.48
C GLU A 114 12.34 3.91 14.39
N GLN A 115 11.86 4.38 13.23
CA GLN A 115 12.70 4.79 12.09
C GLN A 115 13.01 6.28 12.06
N GLY A 116 12.46 7.08 12.98
CA GLY A 116 12.72 8.52 13.08
C GLY A 116 11.97 9.39 12.05
N HIS A 117 10.91 8.87 11.42
CA HIS A 117 10.05 9.59 10.47
C HIS A 117 9.06 10.51 11.21
N ARG A 118 9.60 11.61 11.76
CA ARG A 118 8.86 12.53 12.67
C ARG A 118 7.65 13.20 12.04
N ASP A 119 7.72 13.52 10.75
CA ASP A 119 6.62 14.08 9.97
C ASP A 119 5.45 13.11 9.84
N ILE A 120 5.73 11.84 9.57
CA ILE A 120 4.73 10.77 9.57
C ILE A 120 4.15 10.55 10.95
N ALA A 121 4.99 10.43 11.99
CA ALA A 121 4.50 10.24 13.35
C ALA A 121 3.54 11.38 13.76
N ARG A 122 3.90 12.63 13.44
CA ARG A 122 3.02 13.80 13.66
C ARG A 122 1.70 13.69 12.90
N TYR A 123 1.73 13.25 11.64
CA TYR A 123 0.51 13.04 10.86
C TYR A 123 -0.38 11.97 11.48
N LEU A 124 0.20 10.84 11.88
CA LEU A 124 -0.52 9.71 12.47
C LEU A 124 -1.17 10.10 13.80
N HIS A 125 -0.43 10.70 14.72
CA HIS A 125 -0.97 11.23 15.99
C HIS A 125 -2.14 12.19 15.75
N ALA A 126 -1.99 13.13 14.82
CA ALA A 126 -3.05 14.08 14.49
C ALA A 126 -4.28 13.42 13.84
N ALA A 127 -4.10 12.33 13.11
CA ALA A 127 -5.17 11.60 12.44
C ALA A 127 -5.93 10.64 13.37
N THR A 128 -5.27 10.09 14.40
CA THR A 128 -5.88 9.16 15.37
C THR A 128 -6.51 9.85 16.57
N GLY A 129 -6.18 11.13 16.83
CA GLY A 129 -6.85 11.96 17.83
C GLY A 129 -6.37 11.76 19.27
N ASP A 130 -5.09 11.40 19.46
CA ASP A 130 -4.43 11.49 20.77
C ASP A 130 -4.18 12.95 21.22
#